data_AF-A0AAE0WYN0-F1
#
_entry.id   AF-A0AAE0WYN0-F1
#
_cell.length_a   1.000
_cell.length_b   1.000
_cell.length_c   1.000
_cell.angle_alpha   90.00
_cell.angle_beta   90.00
_cell.angle_gamma   90.00
#
_symmetry.space_group_name_H-M   'P 1'
#
loop_
_entity.id
_entity.type
_entity.pdbx_description
1 polymer ?
#
loop_
_entity_poly.entity_id
_entity_poly.type
_entity_poly.pdbx_seq_one_letter_code
_entity_poly.pdbx_strand_id
1 'polypeptide(L)'
;MDLTTLVPIAKFVGIVWPTLYSGFTASDSLTFVEPIVRHAPDAKTMAKQWLAGYQYGPLWVPPLIGPGTLANLLLAYTNRYDTSLRNVYIAAAVGIFSILPITFFYMEPGINGASKWKVQTLLKDEGFNMKDTTIYYPSAHRHGSTQASRRWAETTDMKDLVLFWRAVNNWRAVIAIAAAGLSGWATFSVQ
;
A
#
# COMPACT_ATOMS: atom_id res chain seq x y z
N MET A 1 -6.55 -22.22 -20.43
CA MET A 1 -5.39 -22.69 -19.65
C MET A 1 -5.91 -23.65 -18.60
N ASP A 2 -5.35 -24.84 -18.49
CA ASP A 2 -5.78 -25.88 -17.55
C ASP A 2 -5.19 -25.68 -16.16
N LEU A 3 -5.68 -26.44 -15.17
CA LEU A 3 -5.22 -26.33 -13.79
C LEU A 3 -3.76 -26.74 -13.60
N THR A 4 -3.25 -27.66 -14.43
CA THR A 4 -1.85 -28.11 -14.42
C THR A 4 -0.89 -26.97 -14.75
N THR A 5 -1.30 -26.04 -15.61
CA THR A 5 -0.53 -24.82 -15.92
C THR A 5 -0.81 -23.68 -14.94
N LEU A 6 -2.07 -23.50 -14.51
CA LEU A 6 -2.48 -22.40 -13.64
C LEU A 6 -1.94 -22.53 -12.22
N VAL A 7 -1.85 -23.74 -11.66
CA VAL A 7 -1.39 -23.95 -10.28
C VAL A 7 0.07 -23.52 -10.07
N PRO A 8 1.04 -23.90 -10.92
CA PRO A 8 2.41 -23.38 -10.82
C PRO A 8 2.50 -21.86 -10.91
N ILE A 9 1.74 -21.24 -11.83
CA ILE A 9 1.68 -19.77 -11.95
C ILE A 9 1.12 -19.15 -10.67
N ALA A 10 0.04 -19.72 -10.12
CA ALA A 10 -0.57 -19.24 -8.89
C ALA A 10 0.38 -19.37 -7.69
N LYS A 11 1.15 -20.47 -7.59
CA LYS A 11 2.21 -20.63 -6.58
C LYS A 11 3.25 -19.51 -6.69
N PHE A 12 3.74 -19.26 -7.89
CA PHE A 12 4.70 -18.18 -8.13
C PHE A 12 4.13 -16.80 -7.77
N VAL A 13 2.97 -16.44 -8.33
CA VAL A 13 2.33 -15.13 -8.11
C VAL A 13 1.95 -14.95 -6.63
N GLY A 14 1.41 -15.99 -5.98
CA GLY A 14 0.99 -15.97 -4.59
C GLY A 14 2.11 -15.67 -3.60
N ILE A 15 3.36 -15.96 -3.97
CA ILE A 15 4.56 -15.67 -3.18
C ILE A 15 5.22 -14.36 -3.64
N VAL A 16 5.46 -14.22 -4.94
CA VAL A 16 6.29 -13.13 -5.47
C VAL A 16 5.58 -11.78 -5.40
N TRP A 17 4.27 -11.69 -5.66
CA TRP A 17 3.59 -10.40 -5.66
C TRP A 17 3.53 -9.76 -4.27
N PRO A 18 3.16 -10.49 -3.19
CA PRO A 18 3.30 -10.01 -1.82
C PRO A 18 4.74 -9.63 -1.45
N THR A 19 5.73 -10.41 -1.91
CA THR A 19 7.15 -10.12 -1.68
C THR A 19 7.58 -8.81 -2.34
N LEU A 20 7.25 -8.61 -3.61
CA LEU A 20 7.54 -7.38 -4.35
C LEU A 20 6.85 -6.17 -3.70
N TYR A 21 5.57 -6.32 -3.32
CA TYR A 21 4.85 -5.26 -2.62
C TYR A 21 5.57 -4.87 -1.32
N SER A 22 5.98 -5.86 -0.52
CA SER A 22 6.73 -5.62 0.72
C SER A 22 8.04 -4.89 0.43
N GLY A 23 8.78 -5.34 -0.59
CA GLY A 23 10.04 -4.74 -1.02
C GLY A 23 9.90 -3.29 -1.46
N PHE A 24 8.91 -2.96 -2.31
CA PHE A 24 8.64 -1.57 -2.71
C PHE A 24 8.26 -0.70 -1.51
N THR A 25 7.33 -1.18 -0.68
CA THR A 25 6.83 -0.42 0.48
C THR A 25 7.91 -0.20 1.53
N ALA A 26 8.78 -1.18 1.78
CA ALA A 26 9.93 -1.04 2.67
C ALA A 26 11.03 -0.16 2.06
N SER A 27 11.21 -0.22 0.73
CA SER A 27 12.15 0.67 0.03
C SER A 27 11.71 2.12 0.13
N ASP A 28 10.42 2.43 0.03
CA ASP A 28 9.90 3.80 0.22
C ASP A 28 10.37 4.41 1.55
N SER A 29 10.50 3.62 2.61
CA SER A 29 11.04 4.11 3.88
C SER A 29 12.49 4.60 3.80
N LEU A 30 13.33 3.90 3.03
CA LEU A 30 14.78 4.08 3.02
C LEU A 30 15.26 4.95 1.88
N THR A 31 14.70 4.76 0.68
CA THR A 31 15.15 5.41 -0.55
C THR A 31 14.33 6.63 -0.90
N PHE A 32 13.12 6.77 -0.34
CA PHE A 32 12.23 7.90 -0.61
C PHE A 32 12.03 8.79 0.62
N VAL A 33 11.55 8.25 1.74
CA VAL A 33 11.25 9.05 2.94
C VAL A 33 12.51 9.52 3.67
N GLU A 34 13.52 8.65 3.87
CA GLU A 34 14.72 9.03 4.61
C GLU A 34 15.43 10.26 3.99
N PRO A 35 15.67 10.32 2.67
CA PRO A 35 16.29 11.50 2.07
C PRO A 35 15.43 12.77 2.19
N ILE A 36 14.11 12.65 2.02
CA ILE A 36 13.17 13.77 2.18
C ILE A 36 13.28 14.36 3.59
N VAL A 37 13.21 13.50 4.60
CA VAL A 37 13.17 13.94 6.01
C VAL A 37 14.51 14.49 6.49
N ARG A 38 15.63 13.98 5.95
CA ARG A 38 16.98 14.43 6.34
C ARG A 38 17.50 15.63 5.56
N HIS A 39 17.10 15.78 4.31
CA HIS A 39 17.80 16.68 3.38
C HIS A 39 16.92 17.72 2.70
N ALA A 40 15.58 17.65 2.83
CA ALA A 40 14.73 18.74 2.35
C ALA A 40 15.05 20.02 3.15
N PRO A 41 15.39 21.14 2.47
CA PRO A 41 15.78 22.38 3.12
C PRO A 41 14.62 23.07 3.86
N ASP A 42 13.39 22.79 3.45
CA ASP A 42 12.17 23.38 4.01
C ASP A 42 10.95 22.46 3.79
N ALA A 43 9.84 22.82 4.44
CA ALA A 43 8.59 22.07 4.38
C ALA A 43 7.94 22.07 2.98
N LYS A 44 8.13 23.10 2.15
CA LYS A 44 7.58 23.16 0.79
C LYS A 44 8.29 22.16 -0.12
N THR A 45 9.62 22.09 -0.03
CA THR A 45 10.42 21.13 -0.79
C THR A 45 10.06 19.71 -0.38
N MET A 46 9.92 19.45 0.92
CA MET A 46 9.43 18.18 1.45
C MET A 46 8.04 17.82 0.92
N ALA A 47 7.11 18.78 0.91
CA ALA A 47 5.76 18.59 0.40
C ALA A 47 5.74 18.20 -1.09
N LYS A 48 6.53 18.89 -1.92
CA LYS A 48 6.67 18.59 -3.36
C LYS A 48 7.25 17.18 -3.58
N GLN A 49 8.35 16.85 -2.89
CA GLN A 49 8.99 15.54 -3.01
C GLN A 49 8.07 14.41 -2.56
N TRP A 50 7.39 14.58 -1.41
CA TRP A 50 6.43 13.59 -0.92
C TRP A 50 5.27 13.39 -1.90
N LEU A 51 4.65 14.47 -2.39
CA LEU A 51 3.51 14.39 -3.30
C LEU A 51 3.90 13.66 -4.60
N ALA A 52 5.05 13.98 -5.17
CA ALA A 52 5.54 13.36 -6.39
C ALA A 52 5.70 11.84 -6.22
N GLY A 53 6.34 11.37 -5.14
CA GLY A 53 6.49 9.93 -4.91
C GLY A 53 5.18 9.23 -4.56
N TYR A 54 4.34 9.86 -3.73
CA TYR A 54 3.02 9.32 -3.37
C TYR A 54 2.14 9.05 -4.60
N GLN A 55 2.24 9.88 -5.64
CA GLN A 55 1.46 9.73 -6.89
C GLN A 55 1.81 8.47 -7.70
N TYR A 56 2.96 7.83 -7.45
CA TYR A 56 3.30 6.55 -8.08
C TYR A 56 2.60 5.34 -7.43
N GLY A 57 2.10 5.46 -6.20
CA GLY A 57 1.49 4.35 -5.46
C GLY A 57 0.47 3.52 -6.25
N PRO A 58 -0.51 4.14 -6.95
CA PRO A 58 -1.50 3.40 -7.73
C PRO A 58 -0.94 2.52 -8.86
N LEU A 59 0.29 2.76 -9.32
CA LEU A 59 0.90 1.98 -10.40
C LEU A 59 1.29 0.55 -9.97
N TRP A 60 1.45 0.31 -8.66
CA TRP A 60 1.94 -0.97 -8.17
C TRP A 60 1.08 -1.56 -7.05
N VAL A 61 0.38 -0.74 -6.25
CA VAL A 61 -0.42 -1.25 -5.11
C VAL A 61 -1.54 -2.21 -5.57
N PRO A 62 -2.57 -1.81 -6.35
CA PRO A 62 -3.57 -2.76 -6.85
C PRO A 62 -3.00 -3.85 -7.76
N PRO A 63 -2.08 -3.56 -8.70
CA PRO A 63 -1.51 -4.59 -9.58
C PRO A 63 -0.72 -5.69 -8.87
N LEU A 64 -0.17 -5.43 -7.67
CA LEU A 64 0.49 -6.46 -6.87
C LEU A 64 -0.48 -7.16 -5.91
N ILE A 65 -1.38 -6.43 -5.25
CA ILE A 65 -2.30 -7.02 -4.27
C ILE A 65 -3.35 -7.90 -4.93
N GLY A 66 -3.97 -7.43 -6.02
CA GLY A 66 -5.07 -8.12 -6.68
C GLY A 66 -4.68 -9.54 -7.15
N PRO A 67 -3.68 -9.67 -8.04
CA PRO A 67 -3.23 -10.97 -8.51
C PRO A 67 -2.68 -11.86 -7.38
N GLY A 68 -1.96 -11.32 -6.40
CA GLY A 68 -1.49 -12.09 -5.24
C GLY A 68 -2.64 -12.65 -4.40
N THR A 69 -3.72 -11.88 -4.22
CA THR A 69 -4.95 -12.33 -3.55
C THR A 69 -5.61 -13.46 -4.33
N LEU A 70 -5.86 -13.23 -5.63
CA LEU A 70 -6.56 -14.19 -6.49
C LEU A 70 -5.78 -15.50 -6.65
N ALA A 71 -4.45 -15.42 -6.73
CA ALA A 71 -3.58 -16.59 -6.78
C ALA A 71 -3.72 -17.45 -5.53
N ASN A 72 -3.67 -16.85 -4.34
CA ASN A 72 -3.85 -17.59 -3.09
C ASN A 72 -5.28 -18.15 -2.94
N LEU A 73 -6.31 -17.44 -3.40
CA LEU A 73 -7.68 -17.99 -3.44
C LEU A 73 -7.82 -19.18 -4.39
N LEU A 74 -7.16 -19.15 -5.55
CA LEU A 74 -7.11 -20.28 -6.47
C LEU A 74 -6.41 -21.49 -5.83
N LEU A 75 -5.30 -21.27 -5.12
CA LEU A 75 -4.58 -22.33 -4.40
C LEU A 75 -5.41 -22.90 -3.24
N ALA A 76 -6.18 -22.07 -2.53
CA ALA A 76 -7.13 -22.53 -1.53
C ALA A 76 -8.22 -23.42 -2.17
N TYR A 77 -8.76 -23.02 -3.31
CA TYR A 77 -9.77 -23.78 -4.04
C TYR A 77 -9.24 -25.12 -4.57
N THR A 78 -8.02 -25.17 -5.09
CA THR A 78 -7.42 -26.41 -5.59
C THR A 78 -7.08 -27.38 -4.46
N ASN A 79 -6.77 -26.88 -3.26
CA ASN A 79 -6.52 -27.68 -2.06
C ASN A 79 -7.77 -27.85 -1.18
N ARG A 80 -8.99 -27.78 -1.75
CA ARG A 80 -10.25 -27.77 -0.98
C ARG A 80 -10.46 -28.94 -0.02
N TYR A 81 -9.83 -30.08 -0.29
CA TYR A 81 -9.89 -31.30 0.54
C TYR A 81 -8.82 -31.36 1.63
N ASP A 82 -7.72 -30.61 1.49
CA ASP A 82 -6.74 -30.41 2.57
C ASP A 82 -7.10 -29.14 3.34
N THR A 83 -7.79 -29.31 4.47
CA THR A 83 -8.25 -28.17 5.26
C THR A 83 -7.10 -27.34 5.82
N SER A 84 -5.95 -27.95 6.13
CA SER A 84 -4.79 -27.25 6.66
C SER A 84 -4.22 -26.29 5.61
N LEU A 85 -3.86 -26.83 4.43
CA LEU A 85 -3.30 -26.04 3.35
C LEU A 85 -4.30 -24.99 2.84
N ARG A 86 -5.57 -25.37 2.67
CA ARG A 86 -6.64 -24.44 2.28
C ARG A 86 -6.69 -23.24 3.22
N ASN A 87 -6.69 -23.46 4.53
CA ASN A 87 -6.81 -22.39 5.51
C ASN A 87 -5.58 -21.48 5.48
N VAL A 88 -4.37 -22.00 5.26
CA VAL A 88 -3.17 -21.17 5.13
C VAL A 88 -3.20 -20.31 3.87
N TYR A 89 -3.63 -20.84 2.72
CA TYR A 89 -3.83 -20.03 1.52
C TYR A 89 -4.91 -18.96 1.69
N ILE A 90 -6.02 -19.27 2.40
CA ILE A 90 -7.03 -18.26 2.76
C ILE A 90 -6.42 -17.18 3.64
N ALA A 91 -5.63 -17.55 4.66
CA ALA A 91 -4.97 -16.58 5.54
C ALA A 91 -4.00 -15.68 4.76
N ALA A 92 -3.23 -16.24 3.82
CA ALA A 92 -2.36 -15.48 2.92
C ALA A 92 -3.18 -14.51 2.05
N ALA A 93 -4.28 -14.97 1.45
CA ALA A 93 -5.17 -14.15 0.63
C ALA A 93 -5.80 -12.99 1.42
N VAL A 94 -6.34 -13.26 2.60
CA VAL A 94 -6.92 -12.25 3.50
C VAL A 94 -5.84 -11.25 3.94
N GLY A 95 -4.65 -11.74 4.29
CA GLY A 95 -3.50 -10.92 4.66
C GLY A 95 -3.16 -9.90 3.59
N ILE A 96 -2.86 -10.34 2.35
CA ILE A 96 -2.53 -9.41 1.27
C ILE A 96 -3.72 -8.52 0.89
N PHE A 97 -4.94 -9.06 0.84
CA PHE A 97 -6.13 -8.29 0.49
C PHE A 97 -6.41 -7.15 1.49
N SER A 98 -6.14 -7.37 2.78
CA SER A 98 -6.35 -6.37 3.85
C SER A 98 -5.62 -5.05 3.63
N ILE A 99 -4.59 -5.05 2.78
CA ILE A 99 -3.86 -3.84 2.42
C ILE A 99 -4.75 -2.86 1.65
N LEU A 100 -5.67 -3.31 0.78
CA LEU A 100 -6.56 -2.42 0.03
C LEU A 100 -7.48 -1.59 0.94
N PRO A 101 -8.23 -2.16 1.90
CA PRO A 101 -9.04 -1.35 2.79
C PRO A 101 -8.20 -0.43 3.68
N ILE A 102 -7.01 -0.86 4.13
CA ILE A 102 -6.07 0.05 4.83
C ILE A 102 -5.69 1.22 3.91
N THR A 103 -5.41 0.95 2.64
CA THR A 103 -5.01 1.98 1.67
C THR A 103 -6.13 2.97 1.40
N PHE A 104 -7.31 2.48 1.02
CA PHE A 104 -8.37 3.32 0.48
C PHE A 104 -9.31 3.90 1.53
N PHE A 105 -9.50 3.22 2.67
CA PHE A 105 -10.44 3.67 3.70
C PHE A 105 -9.75 4.26 4.93
N TYR A 106 -8.49 3.94 5.19
CA TYR A 106 -7.73 4.50 6.29
C TYR A 106 -6.69 5.54 5.83
N MET A 107 -5.74 5.14 4.99
CA MET A 107 -4.66 6.04 4.56
C MET A 107 -5.16 7.15 3.65
N GLU A 108 -5.96 6.83 2.64
CA GLU A 108 -6.38 7.81 1.63
C GLU A 108 -7.15 9.01 2.20
N PRO A 109 -8.25 8.81 2.95
CA PRO A 109 -8.99 9.92 3.56
C PRO A 109 -8.35 10.49 4.83
N GLY A 110 -7.43 9.74 5.45
CA GLY A 110 -6.73 10.12 6.67
C GLY A 110 -5.35 10.72 6.36
N ILE A 111 -4.32 9.88 6.31
CA ILE A 111 -2.91 10.29 6.25
C ILE A 111 -2.56 10.97 4.93
N ASN A 112 -2.95 10.38 3.80
CA ASN A 112 -2.71 10.95 2.48
C ASN A 112 -3.55 12.22 2.32
N GLY A 113 -4.80 12.21 2.81
CA GLY A 113 -5.67 13.38 2.83
C GLY A 113 -5.07 14.56 3.61
N ALA A 114 -4.57 14.31 4.81
CA ALA A 114 -3.86 15.29 5.64
C ALA A 114 -2.60 15.82 4.93
N SER A 115 -1.78 14.91 4.40
CA SER A 115 -0.54 15.27 3.70
C SER A 115 -0.81 16.10 2.44
N LYS A 116 -1.82 15.74 1.62
CA LYS A 116 -2.28 16.54 0.48
C LYS A 116 -2.77 17.93 0.89
N TRP A 117 -3.53 18.02 2.00
CA TRP A 117 -3.98 19.31 2.53
C TRP A 117 -2.80 20.19 2.94
N LYS A 118 -1.82 19.60 3.63
CA LYS A 118 -0.59 20.28 4.02
C LYS A 118 0.19 20.76 2.79
N VAL A 119 0.32 19.93 1.76
CA VAL A 119 0.95 20.32 0.48
C VAL A 119 0.24 21.53 -0.12
N GLN A 120 -1.10 21.47 -0.24
CA GLN A 120 -1.88 22.58 -0.78
C GLN A 120 -1.74 23.86 0.05
N THR A 121 -1.72 23.74 1.37
CA THR A 121 -1.56 24.88 2.27
C THR A 121 -0.17 25.51 2.15
N LEU A 122 0.88 24.69 2.04
CA LEU A 122 2.26 25.14 1.92
C LEU A 122 2.58 25.75 0.55
N LEU A 123 1.89 25.31 -0.51
CA LEU A 123 2.13 25.75 -1.89
C LEU A 123 1.06 26.72 -2.41
N LYS A 124 0.19 27.24 -1.53
CA LYS A 124 -0.91 28.13 -1.90
C LYS A 124 -0.43 29.41 -2.59
N ASP A 125 0.72 29.94 -2.17
CA ASP A 125 1.35 31.14 -2.73
C ASP A 125 2.01 30.88 -4.09
N GLU A 126 2.25 29.62 -4.43
CA GLU A 126 2.69 29.17 -5.76
C GLU A 126 1.49 28.85 -6.69
N GLY A 127 0.25 29.11 -6.24
CA GLY A 127 -0.96 28.84 -7.02
C GLY A 127 -1.35 27.35 -7.11
N PHE A 128 -0.74 26.48 -6.30
CA PHE A 128 -1.04 25.05 -6.31
C PHE A 128 -2.40 24.76 -5.65
N ASN A 129 -3.24 23.97 -6.33
CA ASN A 129 -4.55 23.54 -5.84
C ASN A 129 -4.91 22.15 -6.38
N MET A 130 -5.50 21.29 -5.54
CA MET A 130 -5.99 19.98 -5.93
C MET A 130 -7.53 19.97 -5.94
N LYS A 131 -8.12 19.38 -6.99
CA LYS A 131 -9.57 19.17 -7.05
C LYS A 131 -9.98 18.10 -6.03
N ASP A 132 -11.18 18.21 -5.46
CA ASP A 132 -11.72 17.17 -4.58
C ASP A 132 -12.02 15.86 -5.34
N THR A 133 -12.04 14.75 -4.60
CA THR A 133 -12.42 13.41 -5.07
C THR A 133 -13.38 12.76 -4.09
N THR A 134 -13.97 11.63 -4.48
CA THR A 134 -14.89 10.87 -3.62
C THR A 134 -14.26 9.56 -3.17
N ILE A 135 -14.81 8.99 -2.10
CA ILE A 135 -14.40 7.67 -1.59
C ILE A 135 -14.57 6.54 -2.62
N TYR A 136 -15.52 6.71 -3.56
CA TYR A 136 -15.77 5.74 -4.64
C TYR A 136 -14.79 5.88 -5.81
N TYR A 137 -14.15 7.05 -5.93
CA TYR A 137 -13.16 7.34 -6.97
C TYR A 137 -11.93 7.98 -6.32
N PRO A 138 -11.19 7.25 -5.46
CA PRO A 138 -9.98 7.77 -4.84
C PRO A 138 -8.95 8.08 -5.93
N SER A 139 -8.16 9.13 -5.72
CA SER A 139 -7.15 9.52 -6.70
C SER A 139 -5.95 10.14 -6.01
N ALA A 140 -4.76 9.68 -6.37
CA ALA A 140 -3.52 10.27 -5.89
C ALA A 140 -3.33 11.74 -6.36
N HIS A 141 -4.07 12.16 -7.39
CA HIS A 141 -3.98 13.50 -7.98
C HIS A 141 -5.10 14.44 -7.53
N ARG A 142 -5.98 13.98 -6.62
CA ARG A 142 -7.12 14.74 -6.11
C ARG A 142 -7.22 14.63 -4.58
N HIS A 143 -8.02 15.50 -3.99
CA HIS A 143 -8.18 15.63 -2.55
C HIS A 143 -9.23 14.64 -2.02
N GLY A 144 -8.81 13.65 -1.24
CA GLY A 144 -9.71 12.69 -0.56
C GLY A 144 -9.91 12.97 0.94
N SER A 145 -9.36 14.06 1.45
CA SER A 145 -9.29 14.39 2.88
C SER A 145 -10.65 14.55 3.55
N THR A 146 -10.80 13.97 4.73
CA THR A 146 -11.88 14.31 5.68
C THR A 146 -11.61 15.65 6.37
N GLN A 147 -12.62 16.29 6.95
CA GLN A 147 -12.43 17.49 7.79
C GLN A 147 -11.46 17.25 8.95
N ALA A 148 -11.52 16.06 9.58
CA ALA A 148 -10.61 15.68 10.65
C ALA A 148 -9.15 15.65 10.15
N SER A 149 -8.91 15.05 8.98
CA SER A 149 -7.56 15.01 8.40
C SER A 149 -7.01 16.40 8.03
N ARG A 150 -7.87 17.33 7.59
CA ARG A 150 -7.48 18.73 7.33
C ARG A 150 -7.08 19.45 8.62
N ARG A 151 -7.87 19.33 9.69
CA ARG A 151 -7.54 19.93 10.99
C ARG A 151 -6.25 19.36 11.56
N TRP A 152 -6.08 18.04 11.47
CA TRP A 152 -4.83 17.39 11.90
C TRP A 152 -3.64 17.89 11.09
N ALA A 153 -3.79 18.02 9.77
CA ALA A 153 -2.76 18.61 8.94
C ALA A 153 -2.43 20.04 9.38
N GLU A 154 -3.40 20.92 9.61
CA GLU A 154 -3.14 22.32 10.01
C GLU A 154 -2.22 22.44 11.22
N THR A 155 -2.34 21.56 12.20
CA THR A 155 -1.53 21.57 13.44
C THR A 155 -0.29 20.68 13.41
N THR A 156 -0.02 19.97 12.31
CA THR A 156 1.09 19.01 12.22
C THR A 156 2.10 19.45 11.15
N ASP A 157 3.39 19.26 11.44
CA ASP A 157 4.45 19.53 10.49
C ASP A 157 4.46 18.51 9.35
N MET A 158 4.88 18.96 8.15
CA MET A 158 4.97 18.05 7.00
C MET A 158 5.88 16.85 7.29
N LYS A 159 6.95 17.05 8.06
CA LYS A 159 7.88 15.99 8.47
C LYS A 159 7.17 14.90 9.25
N ASP A 160 6.34 15.26 10.22
CA ASP A 160 5.63 14.30 11.06
C ASP A 160 4.55 13.56 10.27
N LEU A 161 3.85 14.25 9.35
CA LEU A 161 2.90 13.61 8.43
C LEU A 161 3.60 12.56 7.55
N VAL A 162 4.78 12.89 7.00
CA VAL A 162 5.58 11.98 6.18
C VAL A 162 6.10 10.79 6.99
N LEU A 163 6.56 11.02 8.23
CA LEU A 163 7.02 9.95 9.11
C LEU A 163 5.87 9.03 9.55
N PHE A 164 4.68 9.57 9.78
CA PHE A 164 3.51 8.77 10.09
C PHE A 164 3.07 7.93 8.88
N TRP A 165 3.06 8.53 7.69
CA TRP A 165 2.84 7.81 6.44
C TRP A 165 3.83 6.65 6.25
N ARG A 166 5.11 6.89 6.52
CA ARG A 166 6.16 5.87 6.52
C ARG A 166 5.88 4.72 7.50
N ALA A 167 5.49 5.03 8.73
CA ALA A 167 5.21 4.02 9.74
C ALA A 167 4.07 3.07 9.30
N VAL A 168 3.00 3.63 8.74
CA VAL A 168 1.88 2.82 8.24
C VAL A 168 2.28 2.02 7.00
N ASN A 169 3.13 2.55 6.13
CA ASN A 169 3.73 1.78 5.05
C ASN A 169 4.52 0.58 5.54
N ASN A 170 5.42 0.76 6.51
CA ASN A 170 6.18 -0.35 7.09
C ASN A 170 5.26 -1.43 7.65
N TRP A 171 4.16 -1.03 8.29
CA TRP A 171 3.14 -1.99 8.73
C TRP A 171 2.52 -2.78 7.56
N ARG A 172 2.16 -2.12 6.46
CA ARG A 172 1.68 -2.81 5.24
C ARG A 172 2.74 -3.74 4.64
N ALA A 173 4.01 -3.37 4.71
CA ALA A 173 5.12 -4.23 4.26
C ALA A 173 5.22 -5.51 5.11
N VAL A 174 5.03 -5.41 6.43
CA VAL A 174 4.99 -6.56 7.36
C VAL A 174 3.82 -7.49 7.05
N ILE A 175 2.63 -6.94 6.79
CA ILE A 175 1.46 -7.75 6.38
C ILE A 175 1.78 -8.53 5.09
N ALA A 176 2.38 -7.88 4.10
CA ALA A 176 2.69 -8.50 2.82
C ALA A 176 3.77 -9.59 2.92
N ILE A 177 4.82 -9.39 3.72
CA ILE A 177 5.83 -10.44 3.92
C ILE A 177 5.28 -11.61 4.71
N ALA A 178 4.38 -11.38 5.68
CA ALA A 178 3.68 -12.45 6.38
C ALA A 178 2.80 -13.27 5.41
N ALA A 179 2.06 -12.60 4.52
CA ALA A 179 1.28 -13.27 3.47
C ALA A 179 2.17 -14.08 2.51
N ALA A 180 3.32 -13.54 2.10
CA ALA A 180 4.31 -14.26 1.29
C ALA A 180 4.83 -15.51 2.02
N GLY A 181 5.16 -15.38 3.30
CA GLY A 181 5.63 -16.49 4.15
C GLY A 181 4.60 -17.60 4.29
N LEU A 182 3.33 -17.25 4.54
CA LEU A 182 2.23 -18.22 4.59
C LEU A 182 2.03 -18.95 3.25
N SER A 183 1.98 -18.19 2.15
CA SER A 183 1.83 -18.75 0.80
C SER A 183 3.00 -19.67 0.44
N GLY A 184 4.23 -19.25 0.77
CA GLY A 184 5.45 -20.03 0.56
C GLY A 184 5.44 -21.32 1.37
N TRP A 185 5.18 -21.22 2.67
CA TRP A 185 5.11 -22.40 3.55
C TRP A 185 4.08 -23.40 3.03
N ALA A 186 2.86 -22.98 2.68
CA ALA A 186 1.83 -23.87 2.14
C ALA A 186 2.24 -24.47 0.80
N THR A 187 2.93 -23.71 -0.05
CA THR A 187 3.40 -24.17 -1.37
C THR A 187 4.45 -25.27 -1.26
N PHE A 188 5.38 -25.16 -0.31
CA PHE A 188 6.49 -26.08 -0.13
C PHE A 188 6.21 -27.20 0.88
N SER A 189 5.10 -27.13 1.62
CA SER A 189 4.64 -28.20 2.52
C SER A 189 3.84 -29.29 1.81
N VAL A 190 3.44 -29.08 0.55
CA VAL A 190 2.86 -30.12 -0.30
C VAL A 190 3.99 -31.07 -0.73
N GLN A 191 4.04 -32.26 -0.13
CA GLN A 191 4.79 -33.42 -0.62
C GLN A 191 3.90 -34.27 -1.52
#